data_AF-A0AA36I929-F1
#
_entry.id   AF-A0AA36I929-F1
#
_cell.length_a   1.000
_cell.length_b   1.000
_cell.length_c   1.000
_cell.angle_alpha   90.00
_cell.angle_beta   90.00
_cell.angle_gamma   90.00
#
_symmetry.space_group_name_H-M   'P 1'
#
loop_
_entity.id
_entity.type
_entity.pdbx_description
1 polymer ?
#
loop_
_entity_poly.entity_id
_entity_poly.type
_entity_poly.pdbx_seq_one_letter_code
_entity_poly.pdbx_strand_id
1 'polypeptide(L)'
;MEPSLSMCCWTRLACTCSADLAALKEVQALAKEAFAPGAALPRLVAKGLAASAALRLLHLAAVDARAMPMPVLVSAVYSWAHLGLRNGRKPKRRSEHVALLAHEFANGIAPQGIKESMRLELTAVETAVSLRLALGGSLQEVAMLKLVPSDAPGKLDRRALVAPPAPRGATQATALMWATRQGVRWVQSMLRLGADPNQLTPCGWSALIYGAAFESRNMSLDGVSDSTEDYGGYRSRNRGVVGPLLDARADPSVQSLASQEFLSAFGPSPVDTLLVSAELLAAFEGVEGGWAQELLSS
;
A
#
# COMPACT_ATOMS: atom_id res chain seq x y z
N MET A 1 10.50 13.05 -24.08
CA MET A 1 9.30 13.84 -23.73
C MET A 1 8.09 13.10 -24.29
N GLU A 2 7.23 12.54 -23.43
CA GLU A 2 5.98 11.94 -23.90
C GLU A 2 5.05 13.03 -24.45
N PRO A 3 4.33 12.78 -25.56
CA PRO A 3 3.34 13.72 -26.07
C PRO A 3 2.23 13.91 -25.01
N SER A 4 2.13 15.11 -24.45
CA SER A 4 1.08 15.44 -23.49
C SER A 4 -0.24 15.67 -24.23
N LEU A 5 -1.08 14.64 -24.33
CA LEU A 5 -2.45 14.81 -24.81
C LEU A 5 -3.24 15.72 -23.85
N SER A 6 -3.96 16.70 -24.40
CA SER A 6 -4.83 17.59 -23.63
C SER A 6 -5.95 16.80 -22.94
N MET A 7 -6.49 17.31 -21.82
CA MET A 7 -7.56 16.63 -21.08
C MET A 7 -8.79 16.34 -21.94
N CYS A 8 -9.14 17.24 -22.86
CA CYS A 8 -10.27 17.08 -23.78
C CYS A 8 -10.07 15.92 -24.78
N CYS A 9 -8.83 15.53 -25.06
CA CYS A 9 -8.54 14.39 -25.93
C CYS A 9 -8.89 13.07 -25.23
N TRP A 10 -8.58 12.94 -23.93
CA TRP A 10 -8.81 11.69 -23.19
C TRP A 10 -10.28 11.30 -23.13
N THR A 11 -11.18 12.23 -22.81
CA THR A 11 -12.62 11.93 -22.71
C THR A 11 -13.21 11.46 -24.03
N ARG A 12 -12.73 12.00 -25.16
CA ARG A 12 -13.15 11.56 -26.50
C ARG A 12 -12.65 10.14 -26.82
N LEU A 13 -11.46 9.75 -26.36
CA LEU A 13 -10.88 8.43 -26.58
C LEU A 13 -11.60 7.31 -25.80
N ALA A 14 -12.31 7.64 -24.72
CA ALA A 14 -13.05 6.66 -23.92
C ALA A 14 -14.20 6.01 -24.69
N CYS A 15 -14.82 6.74 -25.62
CA CYS A 15 -15.99 6.30 -26.37
C CYS A 15 -15.68 5.82 -27.79
N THR A 16 -14.43 5.95 -28.24
CA THR A 16 -14.01 5.51 -29.58
C THR A 16 -13.78 4.01 -29.61
N CYS A 17 -14.20 3.35 -30.70
CA CYS A 17 -13.89 1.94 -30.88
C CYS A 17 -12.38 1.75 -31.15
N SER A 18 -11.87 0.51 -31.01
CA SER A 18 -10.44 0.23 -31.21
C SER A 18 -9.94 0.57 -32.61
N ALA A 19 -10.82 0.51 -33.63
CA ALA A 19 -10.48 0.90 -34.99
C ALA A 19 -10.27 2.41 -35.14
N ASP A 20 -11.12 3.22 -34.50
CA ASP A 20 -11.01 4.69 -34.52
C ASP A 20 -9.76 5.17 -33.77
N LEU A 21 -9.44 4.53 -32.64
CA LEU A 21 -8.20 4.77 -31.88
C LEU A 21 -6.95 4.52 -32.73
N ALA A 22 -6.97 3.48 -33.57
CA ALA A 22 -5.86 3.17 -34.46
C ALA A 22 -5.71 4.16 -35.63
N ALA A 23 -6.79 4.87 -35.99
CA ALA A 23 -6.80 5.87 -37.06
C ALA A 23 -6.24 7.23 -36.61
N LEU A 24 -6.22 7.51 -35.31
CA LEU A 24 -5.65 8.75 -34.76
C LEU A 24 -4.12 8.64 -34.71
N LYS A 25 -3.42 9.26 -35.68
CA LYS A 25 -1.95 9.25 -35.79
C LYS A 25 -1.23 9.62 -34.48
N GLU A 26 -1.78 10.56 -33.72
CA GLU A 26 -1.23 11.04 -32.45
C GLU A 26 -1.29 10.00 -31.32
N VAL A 27 -2.25 9.07 -31.38
CA VAL A 27 -2.51 8.06 -30.33
C VAL A 27 -2.13 6.65 -30.80
N GLN A 28 -1.84 6.46 -32.09
CA GLN A 28 -1.58 5.16 -32.69
C GLN A 28 -0.44 4.40 -31.99
N ALA A 29 0.66 5.09 -31.67
CA ALA A 29 1.79 4.49 -30.95
C ALA A 29 1.38 4.03 -29.54
N LEU A 30 0.67 4.90 -28.80
CA LEU A 30 0.14 4.59 -27.47
C LEU A 30 -0.85 3.43 -27.50
N ALA A 31 -1.77 3.42 -28.47
CA ALA A 31 -2.75 2.36 -28.63
C ALA A 31 -2.09 1.01 -28.97
N LYS A 32 -1.07 1.03 -29.83
CA LYS A 32 -0.30 -0.18 -30.19
C LYS A 32 0.35 -0.80 -28.96
N GLU A 33 0.94 0.00 -28.08
CA GLU A 33 1.53 -0.47 -26.82
C GLU A 33 0.47 -0.88 -25.81
N ALA A 34 -0.55 -0.03 -25.60
CA ALA A 34 -1.63 -0.23 -24.64
C ALA A 34 -2.38 -1.53 -24.90
N PHE A 35 -2.53 -1.94 -26.16
CA PHE A 35 -3.32 -3.13 -26.55
C PHE A 35 -2.46 -4.28 -27.12
N ALA A 36 -1.14 -4.23 -27.00
CA ALA A 36 -0.28 -5.33 -27.43
C ALA A 36 -0.62 -6.64 -26.66
N PRO A 37 -0.48 -7.82 -27.30
CA PRO A 37 -0.63 -9.10 -26.63
C PRO A 37 0.29 -9.19 -25.40
N GLY A 38 -0.27 -9.53 -24.24
CA GLY A 38 0.50 -9.61 -22.98
C GLY A 38 0.85 -8.27 -22.32
N ALA A 39 0.32 -7.14 -22.82
CA ALA A 39 0.42 -5.82 -22.20
C ALA A 39 -0.45 -5.72 -20.93
N ALA A 40 -0.06 -6.44 -19.88
CA ALA A 40 -0.70 -6.31 -18.58
C ALA A 40 -0.41 -4.92 -17.98
N LEU A 41 -1.38 -4.35 -17.26
CA LEU A 41 -1.24 -3.01 -16.68
C LEU A 41 0.03 -2.87 -15.80
N PRO A 42 0.36 -3.81 -14.89
CA PRO A 42 1.61 -3.73 -14.12
C PRO A 42 2.87 -3.70 -15.01
N ARG A 43 2.86 -4.42 -16.14
CA ARG A 43 3.98 -4.44 -17.09
C ARG A 43 4.14 -3.14 -17.86
N LEU A 44 3.04 -2.48 -18.22
CA LEU A 44 3.09 -1.17 -18.88
C LEU A 44 3.68 -0.12 -17.94
N VAL A 45 3.21 -0.11 -16.69
CA VAL A 45 3.70 0.82 -15.66
C VAL A 45 5.17 0.57 -15.33
N ALA A 46 5.58 -0.69 -15.16
CA ALA A 46 6.99 -1.05 -14.91
C ALA A 46 7.94 -0.68 -16.06
N LYS A 47 7.43 -0.56 -17.30
CA LYS A 47 8.20 -0.10 -18.47
C LYS A 47 8.23 1.43 -18.62
N GLY A 48 7.61 2.18 -17.70
CA GLY A 48 7.48 3.63 -17.80
C GLY A 48 6.48 4.10 -18.85
N LEU A 49 5.59 3.21 -19.35
CA LEU A 49 4.60 3.53 -20.39
C LEU A 49 3.28 4.00 -19.75
N ALA A 50 3.35 5.09 -18.99
CA ALA A 50 2.22 5.56 -18.18
C ALA A 50 1.03 6.02 -19.02
N ALA A 51 1.28 6.70 -20.15
CA ALA A 51 0.23 7.11 -21.07
C ALA A 51 -0.50 5.89 -21.69
N SER A 52 0.24 4.85 -22.09
CA SER A 52 -0.31 3.60 -22.62
C SER A 52 -1.10 2.84 -21.54
N ALA A 53 -0.61 2.82 -20.30
CA ALA A 53 -1.34 2.24 -19.16
C ALA A 53 -2.65 2.98 -18.85
N ALA A 54 -2.63 4.32 -18.85
CA ALA A 54 -3.81 5.17 -18.64
C ALA A 54 -4.85 4.97 -19.76
N LEU A 55 -4.41 4.92 -21.02
CA LEU A 55 -5.28 4.64 -22.17
C LEU A 55 -5.95 3.27 -22.05
N ARG A 56 -5.19 2.26 -21.62
CA ARG A 56 -5.72 0.91 -21.41
C ARG A 56 -6.79 0.89 -20.31
N LEU A 57 -6.57 1.55 -19.17
CA LEU A 57 -7.56 1.66 -18.09
C LEU A 57 -8.82 2.40 -18.55
N LEU A 58 -8.63 3.52 -19.26
CA LEU A 58 -9.75 4.31 -19.78
C LEU A 58 -10.61 3.48 -20.74
N HIS A 59 -10.00 2.76 -21.67
CA HIS A 59 -10.74 1.99 -22.66
C HIS A 59 -11.39 0.73 -22.08
N LEU A 60 -10.72 0.03 -21.16
CA LEU A 60 -11.21 -1.26 -20.64
C LEU A 60 -12.14 -1.12 -19.43
N ALA A 61 -12.00 -0.05 -18.66
CA ALA A 61 -12.73 0.15 -17.40
C ALA A 61 -13.47 1.48 -17.33
N ALA A 62 -13.45 2.31 -18.39
CA ALA A 62 -13.97 3.68 -18.37
C ALA A 62 -13.38 4.53 -17.23
N VAL A 63 -12.12 4.27 -16.90
CA VAL A 63 -11.41 4.87 -15.76
C VAL A 63 -10.39 5.89 -16.26
N ASP A 64 -10.66 7.17 -16.00
CA ASP A 64 -9.68 8.23 -16.17
C ASP A 64 -8.73 8.26 -14.97
N ALA A 65 -7.54 7.68 -15.15
CA ALA A 65 -6.52 7.59 -14.12
C ALA A 65 -6.00 8.96 -13.65
N ARG A 66 -6.20 10.05 -14.40
CA ARG A 66 -5.81 11.41 -13.97
C ARG A 66 -6.90 12.05 -13.12
N ALA A 67 -8.16 11.91 -13.54
CA ALA A 67 -9.28 12.58 -12.90
C ALA A 67 -9.81 11.87 -11.64
N MET A 68 -9.60 10.56 -11.51
CA MET A 68 -10.16 9.80 -10.37
C MET A 68 -9.40 10.08 -9.07
N PRO A 69 -10.05 10.01 -7.90
CA PRO A 69 -9.36 9.98 -6.62
C PRO A 69 -8.67 8.62 -6.40
N MET A 70 -7.57 8.58 -5.64
CA MET A 70 -6.76 7.37 -5.44
C MET A 70 -7.52 6.12 -4.97
N PRO A 71 -8.48 6.19 -4.02
CA PRO A 71 -9.26 5.01 -3.61
C PRO A 71 -10.04 4.38 -4.77
N VAL A 72 -10.61 5.21 -5.64
CA VAL A 72 -11.35 4.76 -6.82
C VAL A 72 -10.39 4.21 -7.87
N LEU A 73 -9.23 4.86 -8.06
CA LEU A 73 -8.21 4.35 -8.98
C LEU A 73 -7.68 2.96 -8.55
N VAL A 74 -7.37 2.77 -7.27
CA VAL A 74 -6.95 1.46 -6.74
C VAL A 74 -8.04 0.41 -6.93
N SER A 75 -9.29 0.75 -6.60
CA SER A 75 -10.41 -0.17 -6.81
C SER A 75 -10.57 -0.53 -8.29
N ALA A 76 -10.45 0.43 -9.19
CA ALA A 76 -10.50 0.20 -10.63
C ALA A 76 -9.34 -0.69 -11.13
N VAL A 77 -8.11 -0.43 -10.68
CA VAL A 77 -6.93 -1.23 -11.03
C VAL A 77 -7.04 -2.64 -10.46
N TYR A 78 -7.55 -2.80 -9.24
CA TYR A 78 -7.82 -4.08 -8.62
C TYR A 78 -8.90 -4.86 -9.37
N SER A 79 -10.06 -4.23 -9.60
CA SER A 79 -11.14 -4.79 -10.42
C SER A 79 -10.63 -5.18 -11.80
N TRP A 80 -9.75 -4.39 -12.41
CA TRP A 80 -9.11 -4.76 -13.68
C TRP A 80 -8.14 -5.93 -13.54
N ALA A 81 -7.29 -5.97 -12.50
CA ALA A 81 -6.35 -7.07 -12.29
C ALA A 81 -7.08 -8.42 -12.11
N HIS A 82 -8.27 -8.39 -11.52
CA HIS A 82 -9.12 -9.56 -11.36
C HIS A 82 -9.99 -9.83 -12.60
N LEU A 83 -10.74 -8.85 -13.10
CA LEU A 83 -11.79 -9.03 -14.12
C LEU A 83 -11.28 -8.82 -15.56
N GLY A 84 -10.12 -8.19 -15.73
CA GLY A 84 -9.67 -7.54 -16.97
C GLY A 84 -8.95 -8.43 -17.98
N LEU A 85 -8.91 -9.75 -17.79
CA LEU A 85 -8.54 -10.64 -18.87
C LEU A 85 -9.78 -10.97 -19.71
N ARG A 86 -10.05 -10.17 -20.75
CA ARG A 86 -11.10 -10.47 -21.76
C ARG A 86 -11.01 -11.90 -22.33
N ASN A 87 -9.82 -12.53 -22.27
CA ASN A 87 -9.53 -13.89 -22.74
C ASN A 87 -8.96 -14.84 -21.66
N GLY A 88 -8.93 -14.43 -20.39
CA GLY A 88 -8.42 -15.25 -19.29
C GLY A 88 -9.55 -15.74 -18.40
N ARG A 89 -9.34 -16.87 -17.72
CA ARG A 89 -10.30 -17.43 -16.74
C ARG A 89 -10.91 -16.29 -15.92
N LYS A 90 -12.24 -16.23 -15.87
CA LYS A 90 -12.96 -15.28 -15.00
C LYS A 90 -12.32 -15.35 -13.62
N PRO A 91 -12.08 -14.20 -12.94
CA PRO A 91 -11.56 -14.23 -11.59
C PRO A 91 -12.45 -15.13 -10.75
N LYS A 92 -11.82 -15.92 -9.88
CA LYS A 92 -12.57 -16.77 -8.97
C LYS A 92 -13.57 -15.90 -8.23
N ARG A 93 -14.85 -16.32 -8.22
CA ARG A 93 -15.87 -15.59 -7.46
C ARG A 93 -15.45 -15.56 -5.99
N ARG A 94 -15.87 -14.56 -5.22
CA ARG A 94 -15.62 -14.51 -3.76
C ARG A 94 -16.01 -15.84 -3.08
N SER A 95 -17.09 -16.47 -3.54
CA SER A 95 -17.52 -17.79 -3.10
C SER A 95 -16.53 -18.92 -3.40
N GLU A 96 -15.88 -18.89 -4.57
CA GLU A 96 -14.86 -19.88 -4.96
C GLU A 96 -13.56 -19.66 -4.18
N HIS A 97 -13.23 -18.40 -3.85
CA HIS A 97 -12.12 -18.08 -2.96
C HIS A 97 -12.38 -18.58 -1.55
N VAL A 98 -13.59 -18.35 -1.02
CA VAL A 98 -14.01 -18.87 0.29
C VAL A 98 -14.04 -20.40 0.30
N ALA A 99 -14.49 -21.03 -0.78
CA ALA A 99 -14.49 -22.49 -0.89
C ALA A 99 -13.06 -23.07 -0.95
N LEU A 100 -12.15 -22.42 -1.68
CA LEU A 100 -10.73 -22.79 -1.70
C LEU A 100 -10.12 -22.66 -0.30
N LEU A 101 -10.42 -21.57 0.41
CA LEU A 101 -9.93 -21.36 1.77
C LEU A 101 -10.49 -22.39 2.73
N ALA A 102 -11.79 -22.65 2.69
CA ALA A 102 -12.41 -23.69 3.50
C ALA A 102 -11.76 -25.06 3.24
N HIS A 103 -11.40 -25.36 1.98
CA HIS A 103 -10.69 -26.57 1.62
C HIS A 103 -9.23 -26.59 2.13
N GLU A 104 -8.50 -25.49 2.00
CA GLU A 104 -7.13 -25.36 2.52
C GLU A 104 -7.10 -25.53 4.05
N PHE A 105 -8.03 -24.87 4.76
CA PHE A 105 -8.19 -25.00 6.21
C PHE A 105 -8.58 -26.42 6.64
N ALA A 106 -9.53 -27.06 5.95
CA ALA A 106 -9.97 -28.42 6.28
C ALA A 106 -8.86 -29.46 6.12
N ASN A 107 -7.88 -29.20 5.26
CA ASN A 107 -6.77 -30.12 4.97
C ASN A 107 -5.46 -29.72 5.65
N GLY A 108 -5.45 -28.69 6.51
CA GLY A 108 -4.22 -28.20 7.15
C GLY A 108 -3.17 -27.67 6.18
N ILE A 109 -3.59 -27.27 4.96
CA ILE A 109 -2.72 -26.68 3.95
C ILE A 109 -2.60 -25.19 4.28
N ALA A 110 -1.38 -24.66 4.33
CA ALA A 110 -1.16 -23.22 4.51
C ALA A 110 -1.94 -22.45 3.43
N PRO A 111 -2.65 -21.36 3.77
CA PRO A 111 -3.65 -20.75 2.90
C PRO A 111 -3.00 -20.03 1.70
N GLN A 112 -2.65 -20.79 0.65
CA GLN A 112 -2.09 -20.31 -0.60
C GLN A 112 -3.05 -19.31 -1.27
N GLY A 113 -4.36 -19.55 -1.18
CA GLY A 113 -5.38 -18.66 -1.74
C GLY A 113 -5.40 -17.24 -1.13
N ILE A 114 -5.19 -17.10 0.19
CA ILE A 114 -5.08 -15.79 0.84
C ILE A 114 -3.80 -15.09 0.38
N LYS A 115 -2.68 -15.82 0.33
CA LYS A 115 -1.38 -15.27 -0.09
C LYS A 115 -1.42 -14.71 -1.51
N GLU A 116 -2.03 -15.44 -2.44
CA GLU A 116 -2.21 -14.99 -3.82
C GLU A 116 -3.10 -13.74 -3.89
N SER A 117 -4.22 -13.72 -3.16
CA SER A 117 -5.10 -12.55 -3.11
C SER A 117 -4.37 -11.31 -2.60
N MET A 118 -3.65 -11.43 -1.49
CA MET A 118 -2.88 -10.32 -0.92
C MET A 118 -1.74 -9.86 -1.84
N ARG A 119 -1.10 -10.77 -2.59
CA ARG A 119 -0.09 -10.42 -3.61
C ARG A 119 -0.73 -9.64 -4.76
N LEU A 120 -1.91 -10.04 -5.23
CA LEU A 120 -2.64 -9.34 -6.29
C LEU A 120 -3.12 -7.96 -5.84
N GLU A 121 -3.67 -7.85 -4.64
CA GLU A 121 -4.07 -6.57 -4.03
C GLU A 121 -2.89 -5.61 -3.93
N LEU A 122 -1.76 -6.09 -3.38
CA LEU A 122 -0.55 -5.28 -3.27
C LEU A 122 -0.03 -4.85 -4.64
N THR A 123 0.00 -5.76 -5.61
CA THR A 123 0.43 -5.45 -6.99
C THR A 123 -0.49 -4.42 -7.63
N ALA A 124 -1.80 -4.52 -7.41
CA ALA A 124 -2.78 -3.55 -7.92
C ALA A 124 -2.56 -2.16 -7.30
N VAL A 125 -2.29 -2.10 -6.00
CA VAL A 125 -1.99 -0.84 -5.31
C VAL A 125 -0.67 -0.25 -5.81
N GLU A 126 0.41 -1.03 -5.85
CA GLU A 126 1.71 -0.60 -6.39
C GLU A 126 1.57 -0.07 -7.83
N THR A 127 0.79 -0.76 -8.67
CA THR A 127 0.52 -0.36 -10.06
C THR A 127 -0.25 0.96 -10.12
N ALA A 128 -1.30 1.10 -9.32
CA ALA A 128 -2.12 2.32 -9.27
C ALA A 128 -1.31 3.53 -8.77
N VAL A 129 -0.50 3.34 -7.74
CA VAL A 129 0.38 4.38 -7.19
C VAL A 129 1.45 4.77 -8.20
N SER A 130 2.16 3.80 -8.77
CA SER A 130 3.21 4.06 -9.78
C SER A 130 2.64 4.77 -11.01
N LEU A 131 1.44 4.35 -11.46
CA LEU A 131 0.74 5.04 -12.54
C LEU A 131 0.40 6.48 -12.16
N ARG A 132 -0.12 6.71 -10.95
CA ARG A 132 -0.44 8.06 -10.47
C ARG A 132 0.79 8.97 -10.45
N LEU A 133 1.91 8.48 -9.91
CA LEU A 133 3.17 9.22 -9.85
C LEU A 133 3.69 9.56 -11.24
N ALA A 134 3.64 8.60 -12.17
CA ALA A 134 4.08 8.83 -13.56
C ALA A 134 3.18 9.82 -14.32
N LEU A 135 1.93 9.99 -13.88
CA LEU A 135 1.00 10.99 -14.40
C LEU A 135 1.11 12.36 -13.70
N GLY A 136 2.11 12.55 -12.83
CA GLY A 136 2.35 13.80 -12.11
C GLY A 136 1.55 13.96 -10.82
N GLY A 137 0.88 12.92 -10.33
CA GLY A 137 0.27 12.91 -9.01
C GLY A 137 1.30 12.77 -7.89
N SER A 138 0.83 12.81 -6.63
CA SER A 138 1.72 12.75 -5.46
C SER A 138 1.52 11.50 -4.60
N LEU A 139 2.58 11.06 -3.91
CA LEU A 139 2.51 9.98 -2.91
C LEU A 139 1.55 10.32 -1.75
N GLN A 140 1.26 11.60 -1.52
CA GLN A 140 0.33 12.01 -0.45
C GLN A 140 -1.11 11.56 -0.76
N GLU A 141 -1.47 11.43 -2.03
CA GLU A 141 -2.79 10.91 -2.42
C GLU A 141 -2.96 9.43 -2.02
N VAL A 142 -1.86 8.70 -1.82
CA VAL A 142 -1.86 7.30 -1.34
C VAL A 142 -2.33 7.21 0.10
N ALA A 143 -2.13 8.25 0.92
CA ALA A 143 -2.65 8.31 2.28
C ALA A 143 -4.19 8.32 2.33
N MET A 144 -4.87 8.62 1.20
CA MET A 144 -6.33 8.51 1.08
C MET A 144 -6.80 7.06 0.95
N LEU A 145 -5.91 6.13 0.61
CA LEU A 145 -6.26 4.73 0.50
C LEU A 145 -6.65 4.20 1.87
N LYS A 146 -7.88 3.72 1.99
CA LYS A 146 -8.23 2.78 3.06
C LYS A 146 -7.48 1.49 2.74
N LEU A 147 -6.21 1.41 3.14
CA LEU A 147 -5.30 0.29 2.87
C LEU A 147 -5.75 -1.02 3.53
N VAL A 148 -6.84 -0.97 4.29
CA VAL A 148 -7.57 -2.15 4.79
C VAL A 148 -8.97 -2.07 4.19
N PRO A 149 -9.45 -3.11 3.48
CA PRO A 149 -10.88 -3.31 3.31
C PRO A 149 -11.49 -3.27 4.70
N SER A 150 -12.59 -2.55 4.90
CA SER A 150 -13.40 -2.66 6.12
C SER A 150 -14.09 -4.03 6.22
N ASP A 151 -13.40 -5.13 5.86
CA ASP A 151 -13.81 -6.53 5.94
C ASP A 151 -13.55 -7.10 7.35
N ALA A 152 -13.91 -6.31 8.36
CA ALA A 152 -14.36 -6.87 9.62
C ALA A 152 -15.77 -6.34 9.98
N PRO A 153 -16.83 -6.64 9.20
CA PRO A 153 -18.13 -6.89 9.76
C PRO A 153 -18.31 -8.40 9.92
N GLY A 154 -17.35 -9.06 10.60
CA GLY A 154 -17.72 -10.26 11.33
C GLY A 154 -18.60 -9.79 12.47
N LYS A 155 -19.92 -9.99 12.35
CA LYS A 155 -21.00 -9.78 13.34
C LYS A 155 -20.51 -9.47 14.78
N LEU A 156 -20.03 -8.25 15.02
CA LEU A 156 -19.85 -7.69 16.35
C LEU A 156 -20.95 -6.66 16.49
N ASP A 157 -22.15 -7.17 16.78
CA ASP A 157 -23.26 -6.34 17.18
C ASP A 157 -22.79 -5.41 18.31
N ARG A 158 -22.89 -4.10 18.07
CA ARG A 158 -22.73 -2.98 19.04
C ARG A 158 -21.35 -2.35 19.27
N ARG A 159 -20.32 -2.55 18.42
CA ARG A 159 -19.20 -1.57 18.40
C ARG A 159 -19.47 -0.51 17.33
N ALA A 160 -19.57 0.74 17.77
CA ALA A 160 -19.80 1.89 16.93
C ALA A 160 -18.83 1.90 15.74
N LEU A 161 -19.39 2.04 14.54
CA LEU A 161 -18.67 2.33 13.29
C LEU A 161 -17.97 3.68 13.44
N VAL A 162 -16.80 3.72 14.07
CA VAL A 162 -15.92 4.87 13.99
C VAL A 162 -15.26 4.78 12.62
N ALA A 163 -15.82 5.52 11.65
CA ALA A 163 -15.13 5.74 10.39
C ALA A 163 -13.73 6.28 10.69
N PRO A 164 -12.65 5.71 10.12
CA PRO A 164 -11.33 6.32 10.28
C PRO A 164 -11.43 7.75 9.72
N PRO A 165 -11.12 8.78 10.52
CA PRO A 165 -11.24 10.15 10.06
C PRO A 165 -10.34 10.38 8.86
N ALA A 166 -10.86 11.12 7.87
CA ALA A 166 -10.17 11.51 6.66
C ALA A 166 -8.87 12.29 6.96
N PRO A 167 -7.88 12.31 6.05
CA PRO A 167 -6.57 12.86 6.31
C PRO A 167 -6.61 14.38 6.13
N ARG A 168 -7.02 15.07 7.19
CA ARG A 168 -6.23 16.09 7.89
C ARG A 168 -7.05 16.72 9.01
N GLY A 169 -6.59 16.39 10.21
CA GLY A 169 -6.96 16.87 11.54
C GLY A 169 -6.22 15.99 12.56
N ALA A 170 -5.41 16.62 13.43
CA ALA A 170 -4.56 16.09 14.50
C ALA A 170 -3.31 15.22 14.19
N THR A 171 -3.28 14.25 13.25
CA THR A 171 -2.09 13.36 13.15
C THR A 171 -1.09 13.66 12.01
N GLN A 172 -1.53 14.27 10.91
CA GLN A 172 -0.68 14.62 9.74
C GLN A 172 0.25 13.50 9.19
N ALA A 173 -0.03 12.24 9.52
CA ALA A 173 0.84 11.12 9.23
C ALA A 173 0.91 10.79 7.72
N THR A 174 2.10 10.43 7.25
CA THR A 174 2.37 10.09 5.84
C THR A 174 1.87 8.68 5.51
N ALA A 175 1.80 8.35 4.22
CA ALA A 175 1.44 6.99 3.79
C ALA A 175 2.40 5.92 4.35
N LEU A 176 3.70 6.25 4.43
CA LEU A 176 4.72 5.36 5.01
C LEU A 176 4.51 5.15 6.51
N MET A 177 4.13 6.20 7.26
CA MET A 177 3.80 6.09 8.69
C MET A 177 2.60 5.18 8.95
N TRP A 178 1.58 5.18 8.09
CA TRP A 178 0.46 4.24 8.21
C TRP A 178 0.81 2.82 7.74
N ALA A 179 1.74 2.70 6.78
CA ALA A 179 2.19 1.41 6.28
C ALA A 179 2.86 0.56 7.35
N THR A 180 3.50 1.18 8.36
CA THR A 180 4.12 0.45 9.48
C THR A 180 3.11 -0.35 10.29
N ARG A 181 1.89 0.16 10.48
CA ARG A 181 0.79 -0.61 11.10
C ARG A 181 0.37 -1.82 10.26
N GLN A 182 0.53 -1.74 8.94
CA GLN A 182 0.08 -2.79 8.02
C GLN A 182 1.12 -3.90 7.82
N GLY A 183 2.39 -3.62 8.13
CA GLY A 183 3.46 -4.60 8.10
C GLY A 183 4.58 -4.36 7.11
N VAL A 184 5.59 -5.22 7.17
CA VAL A 184 6.88 -5.12 6.46
C VAL A 184 6.70 -4.93 4.95
N ARG A 185 5.78 -5.69 4.35
CA ARG A 185 5.53 -5.64 2.90
C ARG A 185 5.04 -4.28 2.44
N TRP A 186 4.18 -3.65 3.22
CA TRP A 186 3.65 -2.32 2.91
C TRP A 186 4.73 -1.27 3.05
N VAL A 187 5.53 -1.32 4.12
CA VAL A 187 6.67 -0.43 4.33
C VAL A 187 7.66 -0.53 3.16
N GLN A 188 8.10 -1.74 2.80
CA GLN A 188 9.00 -1.95 1.66
C GLN A 188 8.42 -1.44 0.33
N SER A 189 7.11 -1.58 0.13
CA SER A 189 6.45 -1.11 -1.10
C SER A 189 6.44 0.42 -1.14
N MET A 190 6.12 1.09 -0.04
CA MET A 190 6.16 2.55 0.05
C MET A 190 7.59 3.10 -0.13
N LEU A 191 8.59 2.45 0.46
CA LEU A 191 10.01 2.81 0.29
C LEU A 191 10.47 2.63 -1.17
N ARG A 192 10.10 1.51 -1.82
CA ARG A 192 10.37 1.28 -3.25
C ARG A 192 9.73 2.35 -4.15
N LEU A 193 8.61 2.91 -3.72
CA LEU A 193 7.91 4.00 -4.41
C LEU A 193 8.52 5.39 -4.12
N GLY A 194 9.60 5.47 -3.34
CA GLY A 194 10.32 6.71 -3.05
C GLY A 194 9.75 7.50 -1.87
N ALA A 195 9.02 6.85 -0.95
CA ALA A 195 8.63 7.50 0.29
C ALA A 195 9.86 7.81 1.15
N ASP A 196 9.94 9.05 1.66
CA ASP A 196 11.01 9.47 2.56
C ASP A 196 10.79 8.92 3.98
N PRO A 197 11.69 8.06 4.51
CA PRO A 197 11.56 7.51 5.86
C PRO A 197 11.78 8.55 6.97
N ASN A 198 12.48 9.65 6.67
CA ASN A 198 12.81 10.71 7.62
C ASN A 198 11.80 11.85 7.61
N GLN A 199 10.74 11.76 6.80
CA GLN A 199 9.69 12.77 6.80
C GLN A 199 9.01 12.84 8.17
N LEU A 200 8.91 14.05 8.72
CA LEU A 200 8.26 14.32 10.00
C LEU A 200 6.86 14.91 9.82
N THR A 201 5.95 14.56 10.73
CA THR A 201 4.71 15.32 10.92
C THR A 201 5.01 16.63 11.66
N PRO A 202 4.09 17.62 11.69
CA PRO A 202 4.31 18.84 12.48
C PRO A 202 4.36 18.63 14.00
N CYS A 203 3.85 17.50 14.49
CA CYS A 203 4.05 17.08 15.88
C CYS A 203 5.36 16.28 16.06
N GLY A 204 6.16 16.16 15.00
CA GLY A 204 7.45 15.47 15.00
C GLY A 204 7.36 13.95 15.06
N TRP A 205 6.36 13.33 14.43
CA TRP A 205 6.36 11.88 14.26
C TRP A 205 7.14 11.50 13.00
N SER A 206 8.03 10.51 13.08
CA SER A 206 8.65 9.85 11.92
C SER A 206 8.01 8.48 11.67
N ALA A 207 8.21 7.92 10.47
CA ALA A 207 7.79 6.54 10.18
C ALA A 207 8.41 5.53 11.14
N LEU A 208 9.64 5.77 11.59
CA LEU A 208 10.36 4.91 12.53
C LEU A 208 9.76 4.93 13.94
N ILE A 209 9.36 6.11 14.45
CA ILE A 209 8.64 6.22 15.74
C ILE A 209 7.31 5.45 15.67
N TYR A 210 6.55 5.60 14.57
CA TYR A 210 5.32 4.82 14.35
C TYR A 210 5.60 3.31 14.32
N GLY A 211 6.64 2.88 13.59
CA GLY A 211 7.04 1.49 13.51
C GLY A 211 7.38 0.90 14.87
N ALA A 212 8.26 1.54 15.62
CA ALA A 212 8.65 1.11 16.96
C ALA A 212 7.44 1.03 17.91
N ALA A 213 6.57 2.05 17.90
CA ALA A 213 5.40 2.09 18.77
C ALA A 213 4.34 1.01 18.43
N PHE A 214 4.16 0.67 17.16
CA PHE A 214 3.26 -0.41 16.75
C PHE A 214 3.85 -1.79 17.01
N GLU A 215 5.16 -1.98 16.78
CA GLU A 215 5.85 -3.25 17.07
C GLU A 215 5.85 -3.54 18.57
N SER A 216 6.19 -2.57 19.41
CA SER A 216 6.20 -2.76 20.88
C SER A 216 4.83 -3.15 21.44
N ARG A 217 3.75 -2.77 20.76
CA ARG A 217 2.36 -3.05 21.15
C ARG A 217 1.75 -4.23 20.41
N ASN A 218 2.51 -4.93 19.56
CA ASN A 218 2.01 -5.99 18.67
C ASN A 218 0.80 -5.53 17.82
N MET A 219 0.79 -4.26 17.41
CA MET A 219 -0.28 -3.64 16.61
C MET A 219 -0.03 -3.73 15.10
N SER A 220 1.16 -4.17 14.69
CA SER A 220 1.48 -4.47 13.30
C SER A 220 0.62 -5.64 12.82
N LEU A 221 -0.20 -5.41 11.79
CA LEU A 221 -1.18 -6.36 11.25
C LEU A 221 -0.55 -7.46 10.36
N ASP A 222 0.76 -7.66 10.42
CA ASP A 222 1.51 -8.45 9.45
C ASP A 222 1.36 -9.97 9.64
N GLY A 223 0.14 -10.44 9.89
CA GLY A 223 -0.25 -11.84 9.82
C GLY A 223 0.62 -12.72 10.70
N VAL A 224 0.34 -12.69 12.00
CA VAL A 224 0.93 -13.57 13.03
C VAL A 224 0.85 -15.07 12.67
N SER A 225 0.11 -15.49 11.64
CA SER A 225 -0.25 -16.90 11.42
C SER A 225 0.33 -17.67 10.22
N ASP A 226 0.85 -17.09 9.12
CA ASP A 226 0.84 -17.88 7.86
C ASP A 226 2.09 -17.93 6.95
N SER A 227 3.31 -17.81 7.45
CA SER A 227 4.50 -18.16 6.63
C SER A 227 5.43 -19.16 7.30
N THR A 228 5.25 -20.43 6.94
CA THR A 228 6.27 -21.49 6.94
C THR A 228 7.30 -21.35 5.80
N GLU A 229 7.39 -20.18 5.16
CA GLU A 229 8.38 -19.88 4.11
C GLU A 229 9.47 -18.94 4.65
N ASP A 230 10.63 -18.93 3.97
CA ASP A 230 11.91 -18.23 4.22
C ASP A 230 11.86 -16.74 4.62
N TYR A 231 10.67 -16.16 4.74
CA TYR A 231 10.45 -14.85 5.33
C TYR A 231 9.61 -14.94 6.60
N GLY A 232 10.27 -15.51 7.61
CA GLY A 232 10.04 -15.38 9.04
C GLY A 232 8.58 -15.37 9.48
N GLY A 233 8.07 -16.54 9.88
CA GLY A 233 7.02 -16.60 10.88
C GLY A 233 7.44 -15.83 12.15
N TYR A 234 6.48 -15.51 13.00
CA TYR A 234 6.58 -14.63 14.18
C TYR A 234 7.84 -14.75 15.08
N ARG A 235 8.59 -15.85 14.99
CA ARG A 235 9.81 -16.12 15.76
C ARG A 235 11.13 -15.83 15.04
N SER A 236 11.11 -15.42 13.78
CA SER A 236 12.31 -15.16 12.97
C SER A 236 12.31 -13.81 12.24
N ARG A 237 11.34 -12.93 12.50
CA ARG A 237 11.45 -11.50 12.13
C ARG A 237 12.12 -10.74 13.24
N ASN A 238 13.43 -10.95 13.42
CA ASN A 238 14.17 -10.10 14.35
C ASN A 238 13.91 -8.63 13.99
N ARG A 239 13.93 -8.24 12.72
CA ARG A 239 13.94 -6.82 12.34
C ARG A 239 12.56 -6.13 12.25
N GLY A 240 11.43 -6.84 12.26
CA GLY A 240 10.07 -6.26 12.14
C GLY A 240 9.89 -5.26 10.97
N VAL A 241 8.96 -4.30 11.11
CA VAL A 241 8.82 -3.15 10.20
C VAL A 241 9.95 -2.12 10.32
N VAL A 242 10.72 -2.19 11.40
CA VAL A 242 11.86 -1.31 11.69
C VAL A 242 13.02 -1.56 10.73
N GLY A 243 13.34 -2.83 10.45
CA GLY A 243 14.44 -3.23 9.57
C GLY A 243 14.42 -2.53 8.21
N PRO A 244 13.33 -2.63 7.43
CA PRO A 244 13.24 -1.92 6.15
C PRO A 244 13.38 -0.40 6.25
N LEU A 245 12.95 0.22 7.37
CA LEU A 245 13.11 1.66 7.58
C LEU A 245 14.58 2.00 7.83
N LEU A 246 15.29 1.21 8.64
CA LEU A 246 16.73 1.36 8.87
C LEU A 246 17.53 1.11 7.58
N ASP A 247 17.17 0.09 6.79
CA ASP A 247 17.76 -0.18 5.48
C ASP A 247 17.60 1.02 4.52
N ALA A 248 16.51 1.78 4.67
CA ALA A 248 16.24 3.01 3.93
C ALA A 248 16.88 4.26 4.56
N ARG A 249 17.76 4.11 5.55
CA ARG A 249 18.45 5.18 6.28
C ARG A 249 17.50 6.09 7.07
N ALA A 250 16.47 5.51 7.68
CA ALA A 250 15.72 6.19 8.73
C ALA A 250 16.65 6.47 9.92
N ASP A 251 16.66 7.70 10.43
CA ASP A 251 17.51 8.09 11.56
C ASP A 251 16.81 7.74 12.90
N PRO A 252 17.36 6.79 13.69
CA PRO A 252 16.78 6.36 14.97
C PRO A 252 16.89 7.43 16.07
N SER A 253 17.83 8.36 15.92
CA SER A 253 18.18 9.35 16.93
C SER A 253 17.30 10.61 16.88
N VAL A 254 16.44 10.75 15.88
CA VAL A 254 15.60 11.95 15.69
C VAL A 254 14.58 12.08 16.82
N GLN A 255 14.95 12.87 17.84
CA GLN A 255 14.07 13.31 18.91
C GLN A 255 13.19 14.43 18.39
N SER A 256 12.01 14.06 17.90
CA SER A 256 11.10 15.02 17.26
C SER A 256 9.74 15.13 17.97
N LEU A 257 9.38 14.13 18.79
CA LEU A 257 8.04 14.04 19.36
C LEU A 257 8.00 14.42 20.85
N ALA A 258 7.15 15.37 21.22
CA ALA A 258 6.86 15.67 22.62
C ALA A 258 6.21 14.47 23.33
N SER A 259 6.68 14.12 24.53
CA SER A 259 6.16 12.96 25.27
C SER A 259 4.68 13.05 25.63
N GLN A 260 4.17 14.25 25.90
CA GLN A 260 2.74 14.45 26.14
C GLN A 260 1.89 14.03 24.93
N GLU A 261 2.33 14.38 23.72
CA GLU A 261 1.67 13.97 22.47
C GLU A 261 1.76 12.46 22.28
N PHE A 262 2.94 11.87 22.54
CA PHE A 262 3.13 10.42 22.49
C PHE A 262 2.19 9.69 23.46
N LEU A 263 2.17 10.09 24.73
CA LEU A 263 1.33 9.50 25.78
C LEU A 263 -0.16 9.69 25.48
N SER A 264 -0.57 10.80 24.85
CA SER A 264 -1.96 11.00 24.43
C SER A 264 -2.41 9.99 23.37
N ALA A 265 -1.50 9.60 22.47
CA ALA A 265 -1.80 8.72 21.34
C ALA A 265 -1.58 7.24 21.65
N PHE A 266 -0.60 6.91 22.49
CA PHE A 266 -0.10 5.55 22.73
C PHE A 266 0.03 5.19 24.21
N GLY A 267 -0.46 6.03 25.11
CA GLY A 267 -0.47 5.76 26.55
C GLY A 267 -1.29 4.51 26.91
N PRO A 268 -0.91 3.80 27.99
CA PRO A 268 0.24 4.07 28.87
C PRO A 268 1.58 3.62 28.27
N SER A 269 2.66 4.34 28.59
CA SER A 269 4.04 4.00 28.21
C SER A 269 5.01 4.31 29.35
N PRO A 270 6.06 3.49 29.58
CA PRO A 270 7.09 3.76 30.57
C PRO A 270 8.08 4.87 30.18
N VAL A 271 7.98 5.42 28.97
CA VAL A 271 8.87 6.49 28.50
C VAL A 271 8.56 7.80 29.23
N ASP A 272 9.40 8.14 30.21
CA ASP A 272 9.32 9.37 31.02
C ASP A 272 10.42 10.37 30.63
N THR A 273 10.34 10.88 29.41
CA THR A 273 11.29 11.88 28.87
C THR A 273 10.54 13.05 28.26
N LEU A 274 11.20 14.17 27.97
CA LEU A 274 10.56 15.33 27.33
C LEU A 274 10.30 15.09 25.83
N LEU A 275 11.23 14.38 25.17
CA LEU A 275 11.16 14.06 23.76
C LEU A 275 11.34 12.55 23.55
N VAL A 276 10.49 11.97 22.72
CA VAL A 276 10.48 10.54 22.39
C VAL A 276 11.18 10.34 21.05
N SER A 277 12.15 9.42 21.01
CA SER A 277 12.76 8.89 19.79
C SER A 277 12.43 7.41 19.63
N ALA A 278 12.70 6.86 18.45
CA ALA A 278 12.55 5.42 18.23
C ALA A 278 13.54 4.59 19.07
N GLU A 279 14.73 5.15 19.32
CA GLU A 279 15.75 4.57 20.22
C GLU A 279 15.25 4.45 21.66
N LEU A 280 14.64 5.50 22.19
CA LEU A 280 14.05 5.47 23.52
C LEU A 280 12.91 4.43 23.59
N LEU A 281 12.05 4.37 22.58
CA LEU A 281 10.99 3.34 22.53
C LEU A 281 11.56 1.92 22.50
N ALA A 282 12.62 1.68 21.73
CA ALA A 282 13.31 0.40 21.70
C ALA A 282 13.91 0.05 23.08
N ALA A 283 14.56 1.01 23.74
CA ALA A 283 15.17 0.81 25.05
C ALA A 283 14.13 0.49 26.15
N PHE A 284 12.98 1.18 26.14
CA PHE A 284 11.98 1.07 27.20
C PHE A 284 10.90 0.02 26.94
N GLU A 285 10.48 -0.17 25.68
CA GLU A 285 9.36 -1.06 25.32
C GLU A 285 9.83 -2.29 24.51
N GLY A 286 11.07 -2.32 24.02
CA GLY A 286 11.57 -3.32 23.07
C GLY A 286 12.38 -4.48 23.65
N VAL A 287 12.33 -4.70 24.97
CA VAL A 287 13.26 -5.55 25.75
C VAL A 287 13.47 -6.97 25.21
N GLU A 288 12.52 -7.53 24.45
CA GLU A 288 12.61 -8.90 23.92
C GLU A 288 12.49 -8.99 22.38
N GLY A 289 12.37 -7.86 21.68
CA GLY A 289 12.22 -7.82 20.23
C GLY A 289 13.56 -7.68 19.51
N GLY A 290 13.81 -8.51 18.49
CA GLY A 290 15.02 -8.36 17.65
C GLY A 290 15.12 -6.99 16.97
N TRP A 291 13.99 -6.27 16.84
CA TRP A 291 13.91 -5.00 16.12
C TRP A 291 14.46 -3.89 17.00
N ALA A 292 14.28 -4.03 18.32
CA ALA A 292 14.80 -3.11 19.30
C ALA A 292 16.30 -3.27 19.42
N GLN A 293 16.80 -4.50 19.46
CA GLN A 293 18.25 -4.76 19.46
C GLN A 293 18.94 -4.13 18.26
N GLU A 294 18.32 -4.27 17.09
CA GLU A 294 18.86 -3.67 15.88
C GLU A 294 18.84 -2.15 15.92
N LEU A 295 17.71 -1.56 16.33
CA LEU A 295 17.55 -0.11 16.43
C LEU A 295 18.56 0.49 17.42
N LEU A 296 18.85 -0.19 18.52
CA LEU A 296 19.87 0.21 19.51
C LEU A 296 21.32 -0.01 19.01
N SER A 297 21.51 -0.77 17.93
CA SER A 297 22.82 -1.08 17.35
C SER A 297 23.16 -0.30 16.08
N SER A 298 22.20 0.47 15.55
CA SER A 298 22.31 1.23 14.30
C SER A 298 22.75 2.67 14.55
#